data_AF-A0A9P4MC71-F1
#
_entry.id   AF-A0A9P4MC71-F1
#
_cell.length_a   1.000
_cell.length_b   1.000
_cell.length_c   1.000
_cell.angle_alpha   90.00
_cell.angle_beta   90.00
_cell.angle_gamma   90.00
#
_symmetry.space_group_name_H-M   'P 1'
#
loop_
_entity.id
_entity.type
_entity.pdbx_description
1 polymer ?
#
loop_
_entity_poly.entity_id
_entity_poly.type
_entity_poly.pdbx_seq_one_letter_code
_entity_poly.pdbx_strand_id
1 'polypeptide(L)'
;MESFGINKIRDRPDAVFVPMNEVRFVSFPPTGTMRFLAAENLNGNTCIAIVADSAAILANISPLGDANSHERVQEMLNLYYENFHEFVCAVSYVVGAWYGSDYALPDVVEAAENIVASRKIPLQCLRYDVVEDGVTTLRGETSFAIAARPGKDAAIFLNDHSVND
;
A
#
# COMPACT_ATOMS: atom_id res chain seq x y z
N MET A 1 5.08 -18.18 -11.44
CA MET A 1 4.25 -17.00 -11.10
C MET A 1 4.95 -15.77 -11.66
N GLU A 2 4.26 -14.90 -12.38
CA GLU A 2 4.88 -13.68 -12.91
C GLU A 2 5.20 -12.73 -11.75
N SER A 3 6.48 -12.40 -11.56
CA SER A 3 6.87 -11.31 -10.65
C SER A 3 6.45 -9.98 -11.28
N PHE A 4 5.64 -9.20 -10.55
CA PHE A 4 5.24 -7.83 -10.91
C PHE A 4 5.98 -6.82 -10.04
N GLY A 5 7.28 -7.03 -9.84
CA GLY A 5 8.12 -6.02 -9.21
C GLY A 5 7.93 -4.63 -9.83
N ILE A 6 8.12 -3.59 -9.04
CA ILE A 6 7.82 -2.21 -9.38
C ILE A 6 8.53 -1.74 -10.66
N ASN A 7 9.69 -2.32 -10.95
CA ASN A 7 10.44 -2.15 -12.19
C ASN A 7 9.64 -2.49 -13.45
N LYS A 8 8.70 -3.43 -13.34
CA LYS A 8 7.80 -3.87 -14.42
C LYS A 8 6.48 -3.10 -14.42
N ILE A 9 6.19 -2.32 -13.37
CA ILE A 9 4.96 -1.54 -13.20
C ILE A 9 5.18 -0.09 -13.62
N ARG A 10 6.35 0.50 -13.34
CA ARG A 10 6.65 1.94 -13.50
C ARG A 10 6.28 2.53 -14.87
N ASP A 11 6.60 1.80 -15.93
CA ASP A 11 6.40 2.29 -17.29
C ASP A 11 5.05 1.83 -17.88
N ARG A 12 4.17 1.24 -17.07
CA ARG A 12 2.89 0.74 -17.55
C ARG A 12 1.83 1.84 -17.53
N PRO A 13 1.01 1.96 -18.59
CA PRO A 13 -0.07 2.95 -18.65
C PRO A 13 -1.26 2.62 -17.74
N ASP A 14 -1.33 1.38 -17.24
CA ASP A 14 -2.37 0.90 -16.32
C ASP A 14 -1.93 0.93 -14.84
N ALA A 15 -0.80 1.59 -14.55
CA ALA A 15 -0.30 1.80 -13.20
C ALA A 15 -0.68 3.18 -12.66
N VAL A 16 -1.22 3.19 -11.44
CA VAL A 16 -1.46 4.39 -10.65
C VAL A 16 -0.44 4.44 -9.53
N PHE A 17 0.38 5.48 -9.55
CA PHE A 17 1.35 5.74 -8.48
C PHE A 17 0.74 6.64 -7.43
N VAL A 18 0.97 6.30 -6.16
CA VAL A 18 0.56 7.07 -4.98
C VAL A 18 1.76 7.85 -4.48
N PRO A 19 1.80 9.17 -4.72
CA PRO A 19 2.88 10.01 -4.24
C PRO A 19 2.96 10.00 -2.72
N MET A 20 4.12 10.43 -2.21
CA MET A 20 4.31 10.66 -0.80
C MET A 20 3.28 11.67 -0.26
N ASN A 21 2.71 11.36 0.90
CA ASN A 21 1.64 12.09 1.57
C ASN A 21 0.31 12.18 0.80
N GLU A 22 0.02 11.18 -0.04
CA GLU A 22 -1.26 11.10 -0.75
C GLU A 22 -1.99 9.79 -0.49
N VAL A 23 -3.30 9.82 -0.75
CA VAL A 23 -4.18 8.65 -0.78
C VAL A 23 -4.80 8.54 -2.17
N ARG A 24 -4.88 7.31 -2.69
CA ARG A 24 -5.54 7.04 -3.97
C ARG A 24 -6.46 5.84 -3.85
N PHE A 25 -7.58 5.93 -4.55
CA PHE A 25 -8.52 4.85 -4.78
C PHE A 25 -8.47 4.44 -6.26
N VAL A 26 -8.54 3.14 -6.53
CA VAL A 26 -8.69 2.60 -7.87
C VAL A 26 -9.74 1.50 -7.84
N SER A 27 -10.73 1.60 -8.72
CA SER A 27 -11.65 0.50 -9.04
C SER A 27 -11.04 -0.40 -10.13
N PHE A 28 -11.19 -1.70 -9.95
CA PHE A 28 -10.77 -2.78 -10.83
C PHE A 28 -12.01 -3.35 -11.51
N PRO A 29 -12.43 -2.79 -12.66
CA PRO A 29 -13.65 -3.23 -13.32
C PRO A 29 -13.58 -4.72 -13.66
N PRO A 30 -14.68 -5.49 -13.49
CA PRO A 30 -14.71 -6.94 -13.71
C PRO A 30 -14.43 -7.34 -15.16
N THR A 31 -14.54 -6.38 -16.08
CA THR A 31 -14.09 -6.49 -17.46
C THR A 31 -13.01 -5.44 -17.67
N GLY A 32 -11.75 -5.84 -17.63
CA GLY A 32 -10.63 -4.90 -17.76
C GLY A 32 -9.29 -5.60 -17.93
N THR A 33 -8.27 -4.81 -18.23
CA THR A 33 -6.88 -5.25 -18.13
C THR A 33 -6.44 -5.21 -16.66
N MET A 34 -5.36 -5.93 -16.37
CA MET A 34 -4.67 -5.83 -15.09
C MET A 34 -4.40 -4.37 -14.74
N ARG A 35 -4.60 -4.01 -13.47
CA ARG A 35 -4.32 -2.66 -12.97
C ARG A 35 -3.37 -2.73 -11.80
N PHE A 36 -2.60 -1.67 -11.65
CA PHE A 36 -1.61 -1.56 -10.59
C PHE A 36 -1.87 -0.30 -9.77
N LEU A 37 -1.80 -0.44 -8.46
CA LEU A 37 -1.77 0.67 -7.51
C LEU A 37 -0.50 0.52 -6.68
N ALA A 38 0.40 1.49 -6.74
CA ALA A 38 1.74 1.33 -6.18
C ALA A 38 2.30 2.60 -5.57
N ALA A 39 3.24 2.43 -4.66
CA ALA A 39 4.04 3.50 -4.07
C ALA A 39 5.53 3.14 -4.16
N GLU A 40 6.37 4.15 -4.42
CA GLU A 40 7.82 4.01 -4.55
C GLU A 40 8.55 4.95 -3.60
N ASN A 41 9.85 4.73 -3.46
CA ASN A 41 10.75 5.53 -2.63
C ASN A 41 10.20 5.61 -1.21
N LEU A 42 9.77 4.46 -0.68
CA LEU A 42 9.15 4.40 0.62
C LEU A 42 10.14 4.74 1.72
N ASN A 43 11.45 4.81 1.52
CA ASN A 43 12.48 4.98 2.55
C ASN A 43 12.08 5.88 3.76
N GLY A 44 11.51 5.28 4.81
CA GLY A 44 11.04 5.96 6.04
C GLY A 44 9.52 6.19 6.14
N ASN A 45 8.78 6.09 5.04
CA ASN A 45 7.33 6.18 4.93
C ASN A 45 6.61 4.90 5.40
N THR A 46 5.35 5.05 5.78
CA THR A 46 4.41 3.95 6.02
C THR A 46 3.35 3.94 4.95
N CYS A 47 3.16 2.79 4.29
CA CYS A 47 2.03 2.57 3.40
C CYS A 47 0.89 1.85 4.12
N ILE A 48 -0.34 2.27 3.84
CA ILE A 48 -1.55 1.59 4.33
C ILE A 48 -2.42 1.29 3.12
N ALA A 49 -2.87 0.04 2.99
CA ALA A 49 -3.75 -0.37 1.91
C ALA A 49 -4.99 -1.10 2.42
N ILE A 50 -6.11 -0.92 1.73
CA ILE A 50 -7.28 -1.80 1.81
C ILE A 50 -7.48 -2.34 0.40
N VAL A 51 -7.50 -3.66 0.26
CA VAL A 51 -7.48 -4.35 -1.03
C VAL A 51 -8.63 -5.34 -1.10
N ALA A 52 -9.40 -5.28 -2.17
CA ALA A 52 -10.42 -6.24 -2.55
C ALA A 52 -10.28 -6.59 -4.04
N ASP A 53 -11.05 -7.56 -4.51
CA ASP A 53 -10.99 -8.01 -5.91
C ASP A 53 -11.42 -6.92 -6.89
N SER A 54 -12.34 -6.03 -6.49
CA SER A 54 -12.89 -4.99 -7.35
C SER A 54 -12.38 -3.59 -7.06
N ALA A 55 -11.58 -3.38 -6.00
CA ALA A 55 -10.96 -2.09 -5.73
C ALA A 55 -9.77 -2.16 -4.77
N ALA A 56 -8.95 -1.11 -4.80
CA ALA A 56 -7.95 -0.87 -3.77
C ALA A 56 -7.88 0.60 -3.38
N ILE A 57 -7.53 0.84 -2.12
CA ILE A 57 -7.08 2.13 -1.60
C ILE A 57 -5.65 1.96 -1.12
N LEU A 58 -4.79 2.94 -1.42
CA LEU A 58 -3.42 3.00 -0.93
C LEU A 58 -3.10 4.41 -0.47
N ALA A 59 -2.58 4.52 0.75
CA ALA A 59 -2.00 5.72 1.34
C ALA A 59 -0.48 5.54 1.46
N ASN A 60 0.28 6.59 1.17
CA ASN A 60 1.74 6.65 1.35
C ASN A 60 2.08 7.79 2.30
N ILE A 61 2.36 7.49 3.57
CA ILE A 61 2.45 8.47 4.65
C ILE A 61 3.92 8.70 5.02
N SER A 62 4.39 9.94 4.93
CA SER A 62 5.77 10.31 5.23
C SER A 62 5.98 10.68 6.69
N PRO A 63 7.19 10.44 7.25
CA PRO A 63 7.56 10.93 8.57
C PRO A 63 7.84 12.44 8.59
N LEU A 64 8.16 13.05 7.44
CA LEU A 64 8.56 14.45 7.33
C LEU A 64 7.37 15.42 7.19
N GLY A 65 6.14 14.91 7.30
CA GLY A 65 4.90 15.69 7.21
C GLY A 65 4.20 15.81 8.56
N ASP A 66 4.73 16.66 9.45
CA ASP A 66 4.11 17.00 10.73
C ASP A 66 2.62 17.37 10.54
N ALA A 67 1.75 16.67 11.27
CA ALA A 67 0.29 16.85 11.44
C ALA A 67 -0.71 16.11 10.51
N ASN A 68 -0.34 15.58 9.34
CA ASN A 68 -1.34 15.07 8.38
C ASN A 68 -1.52 13.55 8.35
N SER A 69 -0.77 12.76 9.13
CA SER A 69 -0.90 11.29 9.14
C SER A 69 -2.32 10.83 9.49
N HIS A 70 -2.90 11.41 10.54
CA HIS A 70 -4.30 11.19 10.92
C HIS A 70 -5.28 11.62 9.82
N GLU A 71 -5.00 12.73 9.13
CA GLU A 71 -5.83 13.22 8.04
C GLU A 71 -5.80 12.25 6.85
N ARG A 72 -4.62 11.72 6.47
CA ARG A 72 -4.49 10.73 5.38
C ARG A 72 -5.18 9.42 5.72
N VAL A 73 -5.05 8.98 6.97
CA VAL A 73 -5.76 7.81 7.47
C VAL A 73 -7.27 8.03 7.45
N GLN A 74 -7.75 9.23 7.80
CA GLN A 74 -9.16 9.61 7.72
C GLN A 74 -9.65 9.71 6.27
N GLU A 75 -8.84 10.24 5.36
CA GLU A 75 -9.14 10.31 3.92
C GLU A 75 -9.32 8.91 3.33
N MET A 76 -8.41 7.99 3.68
CA MET A 76 -8.51 6.57 3.31
C MET A 76 -9.81 5.93 3.83
N LEU A 77 -10.21 6.24 5.06
CA LEU A 77 -11.49 5.79 5.60
C LEU A 77 -12.70 6.36 4.86
N ASN A 78 -12.67 7.64 4.53
CA ASN A 78 -13.75 8.27 3.78
C ASN A 78 -13.92 7.60 2.41
N LEU A 79 -12.82 7.38 1.69
CA LEU A 79 -12.82 6.65 0.41
C LEU A 79 -13.37 5.23 0.56
N TYR A 80 -13.02 4.53 1.64
CA TYR A 80 -13.58 3.21 1.93
C TYR A 80 -15.09 3.25 2.14
N TYR A 81 -15.63 4.22 2.90
CA TYR A 81 -17.08 4.31 3.11
C TYR A 81 -17.85 4.71 1.87
N GLU A 82 -17.33 5.68 1.11
CA GLU A 82 -17.93 6.14 -0.13
C GLU A 82 -18.05 5.00 -1.16
N ASN A 83 -17.11 4.05 -1.10
CA ASN A 83 -17.01 2.93 -2.04
C ASN A 83 -17.19 1.57 -1.36
N PHE A 84 -17.87 1.49 -0.21
CA PHE A 84 -17.92 0.28 0.64
C PHE A 84 -18.36 -0.99 -0.12
N HIS A 85 -19.24 -0.82 -1.11
CA HIS A 85 -19.74 -1.92 -1.96
C HIS A 85 -18.67 -2.59 -2.81
N GLU A 86 -17.53 -1.93 -3.07
CA GLU A 86 -16.37 -2.46 -3.80
C GLU A 86 -15.42 -3.26 -2.89
N PHE A 87 -15.58 -3.20 -1.56
CA PHE A 87 -14.64 -3.80 -0.60
C PHE A 87 -15.19 -5.05 0.08
N VAL A 88 -15.90 -5.88 -0.69
CA VAL A 88 -16.34 -7.21 -0.23
C VAL A 88 -15.12 -8.12 -0.07
N CYS A 89 -15.02 -8.81 1.07
CA CYS A 89 -13.88 -9.68 1.41
C CYS A 89 -12.52 -8.97 1.39
N ALA A 90 -12.49 -7.66 1.69
CA ALA A 90 -11.25 -6.91 1.68
C ALA A 90 -10.23 -7.41 2.73
N VAL A 91 -8.95 -7.19 2.43
CA VAL A 91 -7.81 -7.38 3.34
C VAL A 91 -7.04 -6.06 3.40
N SER A 92 -6.60 -5.70 4.59
CA SER A 92 -5.78 -4.51 4.83
C SER A 92 -4.31 -4.88 4.99
N TYR A 93 -3.44 -3.97 4.56
CA TYR A 93 -2.00 -4.07 4.71
C TYR A 93 -1.45 -2.80 5.35
N VAL A 94 -0.57 -2.95 6.34
CA VAL A 94 0.25 -1.86 6.86
C VAL A 94 1.70 -2.22 6.57
N VAL A 95 2.38 -1.38 5.80
CA VAL A 95 3.75 -1.60 5.34
C VAL A 95 4.62 -0.48 5.90
N GLY A 96 5.28 -0.76 7.02
CA GLY A 96 6.10 0.22 7.73
C GLY A 96 7.58 0.07 7.45
N ALA A 97 8.28 1.20 7.38
CA ALA A 97 9.74 1.22 7.43
C ALA A 97 10.21 0.72 8.80
N TRP A 98 11.16 -0.19 8.83
CA TRP A 98 11.79 -0.73 10.03
C TRP A 98 13.20 -0.15 10.18
N TYR A 99 13.46 0.49 11.31
CA TYR A 99 14.75 1.14 11.58
C TYR A 99 15.20 0.87 13.02
N GLY A 100 16.42 0.34 13.18
CA GLY A 100 16.94 -0.09 14.46
C GLY A 100 16.15 -1.28 15.02
N SER A 101 15.15 -1.00 15.86
CA SER A 101 14.34 -2.02 16.55
C SER A 101 12.84 -1.76 16.53
N ASP A 102 12.37 -0.75 15.78
CA ASP A 102 10.97 -0.39 15.72
C ASP A 102 10.57 0.15 14.34
N TYR A 103 9.27 0.36 14.12
CA TYR A 103 8.78 1.10 12.98
C TYR A 103 9.28 2.54 13.04
N ALA A 104 9.62 3.11 11.89
CA ALA A 104 9.96 4.54 11.76
C ALA A 104 8.79 5.45 12.15
N LEU A 105 7.55 4.95 12.04
CA LEU A 105 6.32 5.65 12.36
C LEU A 105 5.35 4.78 13.18
N PRO A 106 5.65 4.53 14.46
CA PRO A 106 4.85 3.62 15.30
C PRO A 106 3.42 4.13 15.50
N ASP A 107 3.22 5.43 15.72
CA ASP A 107 1.89 6.03 15.92
C ASP A 107 0.98 5.86 14.69
N VAL A 108 1.55 5.92 13.48
CA VAL A 108 0.79 5.74 12.22
C VAL A 108 0.39 4.28 12.06
N VAL A 109 1.29 3.36 12.40
CA VAL A 109 1.00 1.91 12.40
C VAL A 109 -0.11 1.60 13.39
N GLU A 110 -0.01 2.11 14.63
CA GLU A 110 -1.04 1.93 15.66
C GLU A 110 -2.39 2.52 15.23
N ALA A 111 -2.40 3.73 14.67
CA ALA A 111 -3.63 4.35 14.18
C ALA A 111 -4.28 3.51 13.07
N ALA A 112 -3.48 3.00 12.13
CA ALA A 112 -3.95 2.12 11.07
C ALA A 112 -4.51 0.80 11.61
N GLU A 113 -3.80 0.17 12.54
CA GLU A 113 -4.22 -1.07 13.21
C GLU A 113 -5.56 -0.90 13.91
N ASN A 114 -5.70 0.15 14.73
CA ASN A 114 -6.93 0.45 15.46
C ASN A 114 -8.12 0.67 14.52
N ILE A 115 -7.89 1.35 13.41
CA ILE A 115 -8.93 1.66 12.44
C ILE A 115 -9.40 0.42 11.71
N VAL A 116 -8.46 -0.39 11.23
CA VAL A 116 -8.77 -1.64 10.53
C VAL A 116 -9.45 -2.64 11.47
N ALA A 117 -8.97 -2.76 12.71
CA ALA A 117 -9.55 -3.60 13.75
C ALA A 117 -11.01 -3.21 14.06
N SER A 118 -11.31 -1.91 14.14
CA SER A 118 -12.68 -1.42 14.37
C SER A 118 -13.69 -1.90 13.30
N ARG A 119 -13.20 -2.29 12.12
CA ARG A 119 -14.00 -2.71 10.97
C ARG A 119 -13.95 -4.20 10.68
N LYS A 120 -13.24 -4.97 11.51
CA LYS A 120 -13.07 -6.43 11.35
C LYS A 120 -12.56 -6.82 9.95
N ILE A 121 -11.84 -5.91 9.29
CA ILE A 121 -11.12 -6.24 8.06
C ILE A 121 -9.84 -6.95 8.48
N PRO A 122 -9.51 -8.14 7.94
CA PRO A 122 -8.25 -8.80 8.21
C PRO A 122 -7.07 -7.86 7.94
N LEU A 123 -6.09 -7.84 8.84
CA LEU A 123 -4.92 -6.98 8.73
C LEU A 123 -3.63 -7.80 8.63
N GLN A 124 -2.77 -7.43 7.69
CA GLN A 124 -1.40 -7.93 7.61
C GLN A 124 -0.41 -6.78 7.81
N CYS A 125 0.47 -6.91 8.80
CA CYS A 125 1.55 -5.97 9.03
C CYS A 125 2.83 -6.50 8.38
N LEU A 126 3.37 -5.72 7.45
CA LEU A 126 4.59 -6.00 6.71
C LEU A 126 5.62 -4.94 7.04
N ARG A 127 6.89 -5.31 6.91
CA ARG A 127 8.01 -4.42 7.20
C ARG A 127 9.07 -4.50 6.11
N TYR A 128 9.74 -3.39 5.88
CA TYR A 128 10.94 -3.32 5.06
C TYR A 128 12.01 -2.50 5.79
N ASP A 129 13.27 -2.87 5.63
CA ASP A 129 14.36 -2.15 6.28
C ASP A 129 14.58 -0.80 5.61
N VAL A 130 14.75 0.24 6.42
CA VAL A 130 15.16 1.57 5.95
C VAL A 130 16.55 1.46 5.33
N VAL A 131 16.72 2.09 4.18
CA VAL A 131 18.00 2.15 3.49
C VAL A 131 18.80 3.31 4.08
N GLU A 132 19.95 2.98 4.67
CA GLU A 132 20.88 3.95 5.25
C GLU A 132 21.57 4.81 4.18
N ASP A 133 21.94 6.03 4.58
CA ASP A 133 22.65 6.97 3.73
C ASP A 133 23.96 6.37 3.20
N GLY A 134 24.19 6.50 1.89
CA GLY A 134 25.39 5.99 1.22
C GLY A 134 25.28 4.53 0.74
N VAL A 135 24.19 3.82 1.05
CA VAL A 135 23.89 2.52 0.45
C VAL A 135 23.28 2.73 -0.93
N THR A 136 23.85 2.08 -1.95
CA THR A 136 23.23 2.05 -3.29
C THR A 136 22.08 1.08 -3.29
N THR A 137 20.87 1.58 -3.49
CA THR A 137 19.69 0.73 -3.62
C THR A 137 19.60 0.11 -5.00
N LEU A 138 19.14 -1.14 -5.05
CA LEU A 138 18.68 -1.73 -6.29
C LEU A 138 17.38 -1.05 -6.72
N ARG A 139 17.20 -0.92 -8.04
CA ARG A 139 15.96 -0.37 -8.59
C ARG A 139 14.80 -1.21 -8.06
N GLY A 140 13.85 -0.57 -7.41
CA GLY A 140 12.63 -1.20 -6.89
C GLY A 140 12.64 -1.57 -5.40
N GLU A 141 13.76 -1.37 -4.72
CA GLU A 141 13.79 -1.39 -3.25
C GLU A 141 12.97 -0.24 -2.67
N THR A 142 12.38 -0.46 -1.49
CA THR A 142 11.43 0.45 -0.83
C THR A 142 10.20 0.75 -1.70
N SER A 143 9.53 -0.31 -2.17
CA SER A 143 8.31 -0.17 -2.97
C SER A 143 7.21 -1.13 -2.51
N PHE A 144 5.97 -0.69 -2.68
CA PHE A 144 4.78 -1.48 -2.43
C PHE A 144 3.87 -1.42 -3.65
N ALA A 145 3.39 -2.57 -4.11
CA ALA A 145 2.50 -2.63 -5.26
C ALA A 145 1.37 -3.63 -5.06
N ILE A 146 0.19 -3.22 -5.51
CA ILE A 146 -1.02 -4.04 -5.61
C ILE A 146 -1.26 -4.29 -7.08
N ALA A 147 -1.39 -5.56 -7.44
CA ALA A 147 -1.58 -6.05 -8.78
C ALA A 147 -2.92 -6.79 -8.85
N ALA A 148 -3.95 -6.13 -9.37
CA ALA A 148 -5.30 -6.68 -9.43
C ALA A 148 -5.66 -7.13 -10.84
N ARG A 149 -6.34 -8.28 -10.93
CA ARG A 149 -6.89 -8.82 -12.17
C ARG A 149 -8.37 -9.15 -11.97
N PRO A 150 -9.21 -8.93 -12.98
CA PRO A 150 -10.61 -9.29 -12.84
C PRO A 150 -10.81 -10.77 -12.53
N GLY A 151 -11.62 -11.06 -11.51
CA GLY A 151 -11.97 -12.41 -11.09
C GLY A 151 -10.82 -13.21 -10.45
N LYS A 152 -9.77 -12.54 -9.97
CA LYS A 152 -8.69 -13.15 -9.20
C LYS A 152 -8.32 -12.26 -8.03
N ASP A 153 -7.91 -12.90 -6.94
CA ASP A 153 -7.33 -12.23 -5.79
C ASP A 153 -6.16 -11.33 -6.22
N ALA A 154 -6.09 -10.14 -5.62
CA ALA A 154 -5.01 -9.21 -5.87
C ALA A 154 -3.67 -9.79 -5.35
N ALA A 155 -2.63 -9.69 -6.17
CA ALA A 155 -1.27 -10.02 -5.76
C ALA A 155 -0.59 -8.79 -5.14
N ILE A 156 0.10 -8.98 -4.03
CA ILE A 156 0.74 -7.92 -3.27
C ILE A 156 2.26 -8.09 -3.33
N PHE A 157 2.97 -7.01 -3.62
CA PHE A 157 4.42 -7.02 -3.75
C PHE A 157 5.06 -5.99 -2.82
N LEU A 158 6.11 -6.40 -2.12
CA LEU A 158 7.00 -5.55 -1.33
C LEU A 158 8.43 -5.79 -1.81
N ASN A 159 9.14 -4.74 -2.23
CA ASN A 159 10.51 -4.83 -2.76
C ASN A 159 10.66 -5.91 -3.86
N ASP A 160 9.73 -5.97 -4.82
CA ASP A 160 9.67 -6.97 -5.90
C ASP A 160 9.36 -8.42 -5.48
N HIS A 161 9.12 -8.68 -4.19
CA HIS A 161 8.73 -9.98 -3.66
C HIS A 161 7.22 -10.05 -3.41
N SER A 162 6.58 -11.15 -3.81
CA SER A 162 5.18 -11.40 -3.44
C SER A 162 5.09 -11.71 -1.94
N VAL A 163 4.06 -11.20 -1.28
CA VAL A 163 3.88 -11.32 0.18
C VAL A 163 2.60 -12.06 0.59
N ASN A 164 1.75 -12.43 -0.38
CA ASN A 164 0.48 -13.10 -0.13
C ASN A 164 0.28 -14.38 -0.99
N ASP A 165 1.37 -15.08 -1.30
CA ASP A 165 1.36 -16.37 -2.02
C ASP A 165 1.00 -17.57 -1.14
#